data_AF-A0AAU2DV13-F1
#
_entry.id   AF-A0AAU2DV13-F1
#
_cell.length_a   1.000
_cell.length_b   1.000
_cell.length_c   1.000
_cell.angle_alpha   90.00
_cell.angle_beta   90.00
_cell.angle_gamma   90.00
#
_symmetry.space_group_name_H-M   'P 1'
#
loop_
_entity.id
_entity.type
_entity.pdbx_description
1 polymer ?
#
loop_
_entity_poly.entity_id
_entity_poly.type
_entity_poly.pdbx_seq_one_letter_code
_entity_poly.pdbx_strand_id
1 'polypeptide(L)'
;MDSGTTVRLKPYEVALLRGGPRAAVTVAVLALHLLGAADAGRPGTVRVSGEPGGAGQALPPLYEAVLTALQQPAGVAELVDRTSVRRALDDLRAGLLSAGLLRTLPPRRTRAARRALDALYADHPLPTGRRGLSADGILMAVALHGDPALTVLAARFALRAGLTARAEVADKGLLKHSERSPYSCGGVSD
;
A
#
# COMPACT_ATOMS: atom_id res chain seq x y z
N MET A 1 -11.38 -19.88 -23.55
CA MET A 1 -12.08 -19.64 -22.27
C MET A 1 -11.00 -19.57 -21.20
N ASP A 2 -10.57 -18.37 -20.84
CA ASP A 2 -9.54 -18.19 -19.81
C ASP A 2 -10.19 -18.45 -18.46
N SER A 3 -9.99 -19.64 -17.91
CA SER A 3 -10.30 -19.94 -16.52
C SER A 3 -9.61 -18.89 -15.67
N GLY A 4 -10.41 -17.97 -15.12
CA GLY A 4 -9.95 -16.95 -14.20
C GLY A 4 -9.44 -17.63 -12.95
N THR A 5 -8.14 -17.97 -12.95
CA THR A 5 -7.42 -18.23 -11.71
C THR A 5 -7.52 -16.93 -10.94
N THR A 6 -8.47 -16.85 -10.01
CA THR A 6 -8.58 -15.76 -9.07
C THR A 6 -7.30 -15.82 -8.26
N VAL A 7 -6.28 -15.07 -8.70
CA VAL A 7 -5.01 -14.98 -8.01
C VAL A 7 -5.37 -14.47 -6.62
N ARG A 8 -5.23 -15.33 -5.61
CA ARG A 8 -5.54 -15.00 -4.23
C ARG A 8 -4.43 -14.08 -3.72
N LEU A 9 -4.57 -12.81 -4.03
CA LEU A 9 -3.61 -11.78 -3.67
C LEU A 9 -3.67 -11.53 -2.18
N LYS A 10 -2.51 -11.52 -1.56
CA LYS A 10 -2.39 -11.17 -0.14
C LYS A 10 -2.47 -9.65 0.01
N PRO A 11 -2.92 -9.12 1.18
CA PRO A 11 -3.09 -7.68 1.37
C PRO A 11 -1.84 -6.84 1.04
N TYR A 12 -0.64 -7.33 1.38
CA TYR A 12 0.60 -6.59 1.10
C TYR A 12 0.97 -6.59 -0.40
N GLU A 13 0.58 -7.61 -1.17
CA GLU A 13 0.74 -7.64 -2.64
C GLU A 13 -0.20 -6.65 -3.30
N VAL A 14 -1.47 -6.62 -2.86
CA VAL A 14 -2.47 -5.65 -3.30
C VAL A 14 -1.98 -4.23 -3.03
N ALA A 15 -1.43 -3.98 -1.85
CA ALA A 15 -0.87 -2.68 -1.49
C ALA A 15 0.32 -2.29 -2.35
N LEU A 16 1.25 -3.22 -2.64
CA LEU A 16 2.38 -2.98 -3.53
C LEU A 16 1.91 -2.65 -4.95
N LEU A 17 0.93 -3.41 -5.47
CA LEU A 17 0.34 -3.14 -6.76
C LEU A 17 -0.30 -1.75 -6.78
N ARG A 18 -1.13 -1.42 -5.78
CA ARG A 18 -1.98 -0.21 -5.72
C ARG A 18 -1.23 1.08 -5.40
N GLY A 19 -0.33 1.05 -4.41
CA GLY A 19 0.30 2.25 -3.85
C GLY A 19 1.82 2.17 -3.79
N GLY A 20 2.43 1.08 -4.29
CA GLY A 20 3.87 0.91 -4.32
C GLY A 20 4.48 0.50 -2.97
N PRO A 21 5.82 0.59 -2.86
CA PRO A 21 6.59 0.13 -1.70
C PRO A 21 6.08 0.65 -0.36
N ARG A 22 5.79 1.95 -0.28
CA ARG A 22 5.32 2.60 0.95
C ARG A 22 3.99 2.01 1.42
N ALA A 23 3.04 1.77 0.51
CA ALA A 23 1.76 1.18 0.87
C ALA A 23 1.91 -0.26 1.38
N ALA A 24 2.79 -1.05 0.75
CA ALA A 24 3.09 -2.41 1.21
C ALA A 24 3.68 -2.44 2.63
N VAL A 25 4.63 -1.53 2.92
CA VAL A 25 5.22 -1.39 4.26
C VAL A 25 4.19 -0.92 5.27
N THR A 26 3.30 0.03 4.94
CA THR A 26 2.19 0.45 5.82
C THR A 26 1.29 -0.73 6.19
N VAL A 27 0.92 -1.57 5.22
CA VAL A 27 0.11 -2.78 5.49
C VAL A 27 0.87 -3.79 6.34
N ALA A 28 2.18 -3.98 6.11
CA ALA A 28 3.01 -4.85 6.93
C ALA A 28 3.10 -4.37 8.39
N VAL A 29 3.33 -3.07 8.60
CA VAL A 29 3.35 -2.44 9.94
C VAL A 29 1.99 -2.58 10.63
N LEU A 30 0.89 -2.36 9.90
CA LEU A 30 -0.45 -2.55 10.45
C LEU A 30 -0.72 -4.01 10.80
N ALA A 31 -0.26 -4.96 9.99
CA ALA A 31 -0.40 -6.39 10.28
C ALA A 31 0.33 -6.74 11.58
N LEU A 32 1.58 -6.30 11.74
CA LEU A 32 2.35 -6.49 12.97
C LEU A 32 1.67 -5.85 14.18
N HIS A 33 1.00 -4.70 14.01
CA HIS A 33 0.23 -4.07 15.08
C HIS A 33 -1.00 -4.89 15.47
N LEU A 34 -1.74 -5.44 14.50
CA LEU A 34 -2.89 -6.30 14.75
C LEU A 34 -2.48 -7.63 15.40
N LEU A 35 -1.27 -8.12 15.13
CA LEU A 35 -0.66 -9.28 15.79
C LEU A 35 -0.08 -8.96 17.17
N GLY A 36 -0.05 -7.69 17.59
CA GLY A 36 0.54 -7.26 18.87
C GLY A 36 2.07 -7.18 18.87
N ALA A 37 2.74 -7.40 17.74
CA ALA A 37 4.19 -7.33 17.62
C ALA A 37 4.73 -5.91 17.52
N ALA A 38 3.91 -4.95 17.05
CA ALA A 38 4.32 -3.57 16.83
C ALA A 38 3.34 -2.58 17.48
N ASP A 39 3.89 -1.51 18.04
CA ASP A 39 3.11 -0.37 18.52
C ASP A 39 3.76 0.95 18.11
N ALA A 40 2.99 2.03 18.16
CA ALA A 40 3.52 3.35 17.92
C ALA A 40 4.53 3.72 19.02
N GLY A 41 5.72 4.15 18.59
CA GLY A 41 6.80 4.58 19.47
C GLY A 41 6.75 6.08 19.77
N ARG A 42 7.90 6.74 19.62
CA ARG A 42 7.96 8.21 19.61
C ARG A 42 7.08 8.75 18.47
N PRO A 43 6.56 9.99 18.56
CA PRO A 43 5.71 10.55 17.51
C PRO A 43 6.32 10.38 16.11
N GLY A 44 5.62 9.68 15.22
CA GLY A 44 6.08 9.39 13.85
C GLY A 44 6.97 8.15 13.69
N THR A 45 7.12 7.34 14.74
CA THR A 45 7.92 6.10 14.70
C THR A 45 7.10 4.89 15.17
N VAL A 46 7.52 3.72 14.72
CA VAL A 46 7.00 2.42 15.14
C VAL A 46 8.10 1.67 15.88
N ARG A 47 7.73 0.90 16.91
CA ARG A 47 8.65 0.04 17.65
C ARG A 47 8.06 -1.35 17.84
N VAL A 48 8.93 -2.33 18.07
CA VAL A 48 8.50 -3.65 18.55
C VAL A 48 7.89 -3.49 19.96
N SER A 49 6.76 -4.15 20.20
CA SER A 49 6.02 -4.07 21.47
C SER A 49 5.67 -5.44 22.05
N GLY A 50 6.04 -6.53 21.39
CA GLY A 50 5.77 -7.89 21.85
C GLY A 50 6.15 -8.93 20.81
N GLU A 51 5.91 -10.19 21.15
CA GLU A 51 6.00 -11.31 20.21
C GLU A 51 4.76 -11.31 19.29
N PRO A 52 4.92 -11.59 17.99
CA PRO A 52 3.79 -11.72 17.08
C PRO A 52 2.83 -12.81 17.56
N GLY A 53 1.58 -12.43 17.84
CA GLY A 53 0.52 -13.35 18.21
C GLY A 53 0.17 -14.26 17.03
N GLY A 54 0.26 -15.57 17.24
CA GLY A 54 0.05 -16.57 16.18
C GLY A 54 1.07 -17.70 16.29
N ALA A 55 1.02 -18.44 17.41
CA ALA A 55 1.95 -19.53 17.68
C ALA A 55 1.95 -20.55 16.53
N GLY A 56 3.04 -20.59 15.75
CA GLY A 56 3.31 -21.63 14.76
C GLY A 56 3.14 -21.25 13.27
N GLN A 57 2.61 -20.07 12.93
CA GLN A 57 2.52 -19.65 11.53
C GLN A 57 3.78 -18.86 11.13
N ALA A 58 4.56 -19.36 10.16
CA ALA A 58 5.68 -18.63 9.60
C ALA A 58 5.20 -17.26 9.08
N LEU A 59 5.89 -16.19 9.50
CA LEU A 59 5.58 -14.85 9.06
C LEU A 59 5.95 -14.70 7.56
N PRO A 60 5.19 -13.91 6.80
CA PRO A 60 5.59 -13.55 5.44
C PRO A 60 6.98 -12.88 5.44
N PRO A 61 7.83 -13.10 4.43
CA PRO A 61 9.20 -12.54 4.38
C PRO A 61 9.27 -11.02 4.56
N LEU A 62 8.28 -10.29 4.01
CA LEU A 62 8.17 -8.84 4.21
C LEU A 62 7.90 -8.46 5.67
N TYR A 63 7.09 -9.25 6.38
CA TYR A 63 6.73 -8.97 7.77
C TYR A 63 7.91 -9.24 8.69
N GLU A 64 8.66 -10.32 8.44
CA GLU A 64 9.92 -10.61 9.14
C GLU A 64 10.97 -9.51 8.91
N ALA A 65 11.13 -9.06 7.66
CA ALA A 65 12.06 -7.98 7.35
C ALA A 65 11.72 -6.67 8.07
N VAL A 66 10.42 -6.32 8.12
CA VAL A 66 9.93 -5.15 8.86
C VAL A 66 10.09 -5.33 10.37
N LEU A 67 9.73 -6.49 10.91
CA LEU A 67 9.90 -6.78 12.34
C LEU A 67 11.38 -6.68 12.76
N THR A 68 12.28 -7.22 11.95
CA THR A 68 13.73 -7.12 12.16
C THR A 68 14.20 -5.67 12.09
N ALA A 69 13.69 -4.89 11.14
CA ALA A 69 13.99 -3.47 11.03
C ALA A 69 13.50 -2.66 12.25
N LEU A 70 12.34 -3.02 12.80
CA LEU A 70 11.71 -2.35 13.95
C LEU A 70 12.37 -2.64 15.31
N GLN A 71 13.39 -3.50 15.35
CA GLN A 71 14.27 -3.65 16.52
C GLN A 71 14.88 -2.30 16.94
N GLN A 72 15.00 -1.37 15.99
CA GLN A 72 15.22 0.05 16.25
C GLN A 72 13.96 0.84 15.88
N PRO A 73 13.52 1.80 16.71
CA PRO A 73 12.36 2.63 16.39
C PRO A 73 12.58 3.40 15.09
N ALA A 74 11.71 3.22 14.11
CA ALA A 74 11.87 3.78 12.77
C ALA A 74 10.54 4.31 12.21
N GLY A 75 10.64 5.31 11.33
CA GLY A 75 9.50 5.79 10.54
C GLY A 75 9.28 4.95 9.27
N VAL A 76 8.11 5.07 8.64
CA VAL A 76 7.76 4.30 7.43
C VAL A 76 8.72 4.57 6.27
N ALA A 77 9.12 5.82 6.06
CA ALA A 77 10.07 6.18 5.00
C ALA A 77 11.43 5.51 5.24
N GLU A 78 11.93 5.56 6.47
CA GLU A 78 13.18 4.91 6.86
C GLU A 78 13.11 3.39 6.68
N LEU A 79 11.98 2.75 7.02
CA LEU A 79 11.77 1.32 6.80
C LEU A 79 11.87 0.96 5.32
N VAL A 80 11.30 1.78 4.42
CA VAL A 80 11.39 1.56 2.96
C VAL A 80 12.83 1.66 2.46
N ASP A 81 13.67 2.48 3.08
CA ASP A 81 15.07 2.65 2.68
C ASP A 81 16.00 1.55 3.24
N ARG A 82 15.58 0.79 4.25
CA ARG A 82 16.40 -0.28 4.83
C ARG A 82 16.62 -1.42 3.84
N THR A 83 17.86 -1.88 3.74
CA THR A 83 18.28 -2.89 2.76
C THR A 83 17.50 -4.20 2.87
N SER A 84 17.18 -4.67 4.09
CA SER A 84 16.38 -5.88 4.31
C SER A 84 14.97 -5.75 3.74
N VAL A 85 14.31 -4.62 3.97
CA VAL A 85 12.97 -4.34 3.49
C VAL A 85 12.96 -4.15 1.98
N ARG A 86 13.95 -3.44 1.43
CA ARG A 86 14.12 -3.29 -0.03
C ARG A 86 14.25 -4.63 -0.73
N ARG A 87 15.09 -5.53 -0.21
CA ARG A 87 15.24 -6.89 -0.76
C ARG A 87 13.91 -7.65 -0.73
N ALA A 88 13.22 -7.65 0.40
CA ALA A 88 11.91 -8.31 0.51
C ALA A 88 10.87 -7.73 -0.46
N LEU A 89 10.90 -6.42 -0.71
CA LEU A 89 10.04 -5.76 -1.69
C LEU A 89 10.42 -6.10 -3.13
N ASP A 90 11.71 -6.23 -3.44
CA ASP A 90 12.21 -6.64 -4.75
C ASP A 90 11.83 -8.09 -5.04
N ASP A 91 11.96 -8.99 -4.07
CA ASP A 91 11.51 -10.39 -4.17
C ASP A 91 10.00 -10.47 -4.39
N LEU A 92 9.23 -9.66 -3.64
CA LEU A 92 7.79 -9.56 -3.83
C LEU A 92 7.42 -9.06 -5.23
N ARG A 93 8.16 -8.04 -5.73
CA ARG A 93 7.98 -7.51 -7.07
C ARG A 93 8.33 -8.55 -8.14
N ALA A 94 9.38 -9.32 -7.95
CA ALA A 94 9.76 -10.42 -8.83
C ALA A 94 8.67 -11.49 -8.89
N GLY A 95 8.07 -11.86 -7.74
CA GLY A 95 6.92 -12.76 -7.69
C GLY A 95 5.73 -12.21 -8.50
N LEU A 96 5.37 -10.94 -8.33
CA LEU A 96 4.29 -10.31 -9.10
C LEU A 96 4.60 -10.18 -10.60
N LEU A 97 5.86 -10.01 -10.98
CA LEU A 97 6.31 -10.04 -12.37
C LEU A 97 6.14 -11.44 -12.96
N SER A 98 6.58 -12.49 -12.25
CA SER A 98 6.41 -13.89 -12.69
C SER A 98 4.93 -14.29 -12.80
N ALA A 99 4.06 -13.74 -11.96
CA ALA A 99 2.62 -13.94 -12.03
C ALA A 99 1.93 -13.13 -13.14
N GLY A 100 2.67 -12.31 -13.90
CA GLY A 100 2.11 -11.48 -14.97
C GLY A 100 1.25 -10.31 -14.49
N LEU A 101 1.39 -9.89 -13.23
CA LEU A 101 0.63 -8.79 -12.63
C LEU A 101 1.34 -7.44 -12.76
N LEU A 102 2.66 -7.46 -12.89
CA LEU A 102 3.47 -6.30 -13.21
C LEU A 102 4.12 -6.45 -14.58
N ARG A 103 4.36 -5.32 -15.26
CA ARG A 103 5.25 -5.24 -16.40
C ARG A 103 6.54 -4.53 -16.00
N THR A 104 7.66 -5.01 -16.52
CA THR A 104 8.98 -4.37 -16.38
C THR A 104 9.06 -3.09 -17.21
N LEU A 105 8.57 -3.11 -18.45
CA LEU A 105 8.61 -1.93 -19.33
C LEU A 105 7.35 -1.82 -20.22
N PRO A 106 6.64 -0.67 -20.20
CA PRO A 106 6.69 0.36 -19.17
C PRO A 106 6.25 -0.22 -17.80
N PRO A 107 6.78 0.28 -16.67
CA PRO A 107 6.39 -0.16 -15.34
C PRO A 107 4.93 0.18 -15.06
N ARG A 108 4.04 -0.73 -15.43
CA ARG A 108 2.60 -0.57 -15.32
C ARG A 108 1.97 -1.87 -14.87
N ARG A 109 0.85 -1.74 -14.18
CA ARG A 109 -0.05 -2.86 -13.89
C ARG A 109 -0.57 -3.42 -15.20
N THR A 110 -0.52 -4.75 -15.31
CA THR A 110 -1.13 -5.45 -16.44
C THR A 110 -2.65 -5.35 -16.37
N ARG A 111 -3.34 -5.71 -17.46
CA ARG A 111 -4.81 -5.80 -17.47
C ARG A 111 -5.32 -6.86 -16.48
N ALA A 112 -4.56 -7.94 -16.30
CA ALA A 112 -4.84 -8.97 -15.31
C ALA A 112 -4.82 -8.41 -13.89
N ALA A 113 -3.79 -7.63 -13.54
CA ALA A 113 -3.74 -6.95 -12.24
C ALA A 113 -4.88 -5.95 -12.03
N ARG A 114 -5.30 -5.22 -13.07
CA ARG A 114 -6.46 -4.33 -12.97
C ARG A 114 -7.74 -5.12 -12.69
N ARG A 115 -8.01 -6.17 -13.46
CA ARG A 115 -9.18 -7.04 -13.24
C ARG A 115 -9.19 -7.67 -11.86
N ALA A 116 -8.03 -8.11 -11.37
CA ALA A 116 -7.90 -8.66 -10.03
C ALA A 116 -8.22 -7.61 -8.95
N LEU A 117 -7.73 -6.37 -9.12
CA LEU A 117 -8.08 -5.26 -8.22
C LEU A 117 -9.57 -4.88 -8.32
N ASP A 118 -10.14 -4.83 -9.52
CA ASP A 118 -11.55 -4.51 -9.72
C ASP A 118 -12.47 -5.54 -9.05
N ALA A 119 -12.13 -6.84 -9.17
CA ALA A 119 -12.82 -7.91 -8.46
C ALA A 119 -12.71 -7.74 -6.93
N LEU A 120 -11.50 -7.46 -6.43
CA LEU A 120 -11.29 -7.22 -5.00
C LEU A 120 -12.03 -5.96 -4.49
N TYR A 121 -12.15 -4.90 -5.29
CA TYR A 121 -12.94 -3.72 -4.94
C TYR A 121 -14.43 -4.03 -4.85
N ALA A 122 -14.95 -4.89 -5.71
CA ALA A 122 -16.34 -5.34 -5.67
C ALA A 122 -16.63 -6.16 -4.40
N ASP A 123 -15.69 -7.01 -3.99
CA ASP A 123 -15.83 -7.87 -2.81
C ASP A 123 -15.55 -7.13 -1.48
N HIS A 124 -14.80 -6.02 -1.53
CA HIS A 124 -14.34 -5.28 -0.35
C HIS A 124 -14.63 -3.77 -0.44
N PRO A 125 -15.89 -3.35 -0.22
CA PRO A 125 -16.26 -1.94 -0.17
C PRO A 125 -15.53 -1.21 0.96
N LEU A 126 -15.40 0.11 0.84
CA LEU A 126 -14.76 0.94 1.87
C LEU A 126 -15.53 0.77 3.19
N PRO A 127 -14.88 0.31 4.26
CA PRO A 127 -15.57 0.08 5.52
C PRO A 127 -15.91 1.40 6.20
N THR A 128 -17.11 1.46 6.78
CA THR A 128 -17.58 2.62 7.57
C THR A 128 -17.10 2.56 9.03
N GLY A 129 -16.53 1.43 9.47
CA GLY A 129 -15.96 1.27 10.80
C GLY A 129 -15.32 -0.11 11.00
N ARG A 130 -14.69 -0.33 12.16
CA ARG A 130 -14.01 -1.59 12.53
C ARG A 130 -14.95 -2.75 12.87
N ARG A 131 -16.23 -2.49 13.12
CA ARG A 131 -17.14 -3.46 13.75
C ARG A 131 -17.40 -4.63 12.79
N GLY A 132 -17.08 -5.86 13.24
CA GLY A 132 -17.31 -7.10 12.48
C GLY A 132 -16.24 -7.46 11.46
N LEU A 133 -15.14 -6.69 11.35
CA LEU A 133 -14.05 -6.99 10.43
C LEU A 133 -12.99 -7.88 11.09
N SER A 134 -12.57 -8.92 10.38
CA SER A 134 -11.39 -9.70 10.73
C SER A 134 -10.11 -8.87 10.53
N ALA A 135 -8.99 -9.28 11.16
CA ALA A 135 -7.70 -8.65 10.94
C ALA A 135 -7.30 -8.65 9.45
N ASP A 136 -7.54 -9.75 8.74
CA ASP A 136 -7.31 -9.87 7.29
C ASP A 136 -8.20 -8.90 6.49
N GLY A 137 -9.48 -8.75 6.86
CA GLY A 137 -10.39 -7.78 6.25
C GLY A 137 -9.96 -6.33 6.44
N ILE A 138 -9.42 -5.99 7.61
CA ILE A 138 -8.82 -4.67 7.87
C ILE A 138 -7.62 -4.44 6.97
N LEU A 139 -6.71 -5.42 6.87
CA LEU A 139 -5.53 -5.33 6.02
C LEU A 139 -5.89 -5.21 4.55
N MET A 140 -6.87 -5.98 4.08
CA MET A 140 -7.35 -5.92 2.70
C MET A 140 -7.99 -4.57 2.38
N ALA A 141 -8.82 -4.03 3.27
CA ALA A 141 -9.42 -2.71 3.10
C ALA A 141 -8.35 -1.60 3.02
N VAL A 142 -7.31 -1.66 3.87
CA VAL A 142 -6.20 -0.69 3.82
C VAL A 142 -5.34 -0.88 2.57
N ALA A 143 -5.14 -2.11 2.11
CA ALA A 143 -4.40 -2.38 0.88
C ALA A 143 -5.10 -1.80 -0.36
N LEU A 144 -6.43 -1.91 -0.43
CA LEU A 144 -7.25 -1.43 -1.54
C LEU A 144 -7.45 0.08 -1.49
N HIS A 145 -7.80 0.63 -0.33
CA HIS A 145 -8.22 2.02 -0.21
C HIS A 145 -7.10 2.95 0.26
N GLY A 146 -6.09 2.44 0.96
CA GLY A 146 -4.96 3.21 1.51
C GLY A 146 -5.36 4.05 2.72
N ASP A 147 -4.88 5.30 2.76
CA ASP A 147 -5.08 6.23 3.86
C ASP A 147 -6.56 6.41 4.30
N PRO A 148 -7.57 6.49 3.40
CA PRO A 148 -8.99 6.56 3.79
C PRO A 148 -9.45 5.39 4.67
N ALA A 149 -9.01 4.16 4.38
CA ALA A 149 -9.33 3.02 5.22
C ALA A 149 -8.49 3.03 6.51
N LEU A 150 -7.24 3.49 6.44
CA LEU A 150 -6.37 3.60 7.60
C LEU A 150 -6.89 4.62 8.64
N THR A 151 -7.44 5.74 8.20
CA THR A 151 -8.01 6.76 9.10
C THR A 151 -9.30 6.27 9.77
N VAL A 152 -10.11 5.47 9.08
CA VAL A 152 -11.33 4.88 9.67
C VAL A 152 -10.98 3.70 10.59
N LEU A 153 -10.07 2.83 10.14
CA LEU A 153 -9.78 1.56 10.79
C LEU A 153 -8.55 1.57 11.68
N ALA A 154 -7.78 2.63 11.79
CA ALA A 154 -6.59 2.65 12.64
C ALA A 154 -6.17 4.07 13.07
N ALA A 155 -7.10 5.02 13.12
CA ALA A 155 -6.83 6.46 13.32
C ALA A 155 -5.73 6.77 14.35
N ARG A 156 -5.87 6.24 15.57
CA ARG A 156 -4.96 6.54 16.69
C ARG A 156 -3.55 5.99 16.44
N PHE A 157 -3.46 4.77 15.93
CA PHE A 157 -2.19 4.14 15.58
C PHE A 157 -1.55 4.86 14.40
N ALA A 158 -2.33 5.10 13.34
CA ALA A 158 -1.87 5.78 12.14
C ALA A 158 -1.29 7.17 12.42
N LEU A 159 -1.96 7.94 13.28
CA LEU A 159 -1.51 9.26 13.71
C LEU A 159 -0.23 9.19 14.54
N ARG A 160 -0.15 8.27 15.52
CA ARG A 160 1.03 8.16 16.39
C ARG A 160 2.25 7.57 15.69
N ALA A 161 2.04 6.61 14.80
CA ALA A 161 3.08 5.95 14.02
C ALA A 161 3.52 6.76 12.78
N GLY A 162 2.84 7.87 12.46
CA GLY A 162 3.13 8.67 11.26
C GLY A 162 2.82 7.94 9.95
N LEU A 163 1.87 7.00 9.97
CA LEU A 163 1.50 6.20 8.79
C LEU A 163 0.68 6.99 7.78
N THR A 164 -0.14 7.93 8.25
CA THR A 164 -0.75 8.96 7.39
C THR A 164 0.27 10.08 7.19
N ALA A 165 0.50 10.47 5.94
CA ALA A 165 1.11 11.77 5.71
C ALA A 165 0.26 12.82 6.44
N ARG A 166 0.89 13.71 7.23
CA ARG A 166 0.21 14.95 7.64
C ARG A 166 -0.15 15.66 6.34
N ALA A 167 -1.40 15.47 5.88
CA ALA A 167 -2.01 16.12 4.74
C ALA A 167 -1.01 16.76 3.77
N GLU A 168 -0.27 15.95 3.01
CA GLU A 168 -0.05 16.37 1.64
C GLU A 168 -1.39 16.17 0.97
N VAL A 169 -2.18 17.25 1.02
CA VAL A 169 -3.19 17.55 0.02
C VAL A 169 -2.59 17.06 -1.27
N ALA A 170 -3.17 15.98 -1.80
CA ALA A 170 -2.86 15.51 -3.12
C ALA A 170 -2.77 16.76 -3.99
N ASP A 171 -1.56 17.04 -4.45
CA ASP A 171 -1.30 17.86 -5.60
C ASP A 171 -1.99 17.10 -6.73
N LYS A 172 -3.32 17.25 -6.77
CA LYS A 172 -4.17 16.88 -7.88
C LYS A 172 -3.57 17.71 -8.99
N GLY A 173 -2.72 17.06 -9.77
CA GLY A 173 -1.95 17.68 -10.82
C GLY A 173 -2.81 18.74 -11.48
N LEU A 174 -2.37 19.99 -11.33
CA LEU A 174 -2.73 21.05 -12.25
C LEU A 174 -2.39 20.47 -13.62
N LEU A 175 -3.43 19.99 -14.29
CA LEU A 175 -3.39 19.58 -15.67
C LEU A 175 -2.89 20.81 -16.43
N LYS A 176 -1.59 20.85 -16.69
CA LYS A 176 -0.99 21.72 -17.71
C LYS A 176 -1.44 21.19 -19.06
N HIS A 177 -2.68 21.49 -19.41
CA HIS A 177 -3.09 21.61 -20.79
C HIS A 177 -3.04 23.09 -21.11
N SER A 178 -1.84 23.57 -21.40
CA SER A 178 -1.71 24.74 -22.27
C SER A 178 -2.21 24.28 -23.64
N GLU A 179 -3.47 24.58 -23.95
CA GLU A 179 -3.97 24.50 -25.31
C GLU A 179 -3.13 25.45 -26.15
N ARG A 180 -2.21 24.85 -26.91
CA ARG A 180 -1.49 25.49 -28.00
C ARG A 180 -2.54 25.76 -29.07
N SER A 181 -3.07 26.98 -29.08
CA SER A 181 -3.84 27.50 -30.19
C SER A 181 -2.92 28.29 -31.12
N PRO A 182 -2.69 27.82 -32.36
CA PRO A 182 -2.12 28.61 -33.44
C PRO A 182 -3.23 28.94 -34.44
N TYR A 183 -3.96 30.03 -34.20
CA TYR A 183 -4.74 30.69 -35.26
C TYR A 183 -4.49 32.19 -35.15
N SER A 184 -3.31 32.59 -35.63
CA SER A 184 -3.14 33.89 -36.27
C SER A 184 -3.56 33.69 -37.73
N CYS A 185 -4.74 34.19 -38.07
CA CYS A 185 -5.27 34.31 -39.42
C CYS A 185 -5.62 35.79 -39.61
N GLY A 186 -5.36 36.31 -40.81
CA GLY A 186 -5.40 37.73 -41.19
C GLY A 186 -6.73 38.42 -40.88
N GLY A 187 -6.81 39.74 -40.77
CA GLY A 187 -6.36 40.75 -41.74
C GLY A 187 -7.59 41.51 -42.27
N VAL A 188 -7.39 42.76 -42.71
CA VAL A 188 -8.39 43.68 -43.33
C VAL A 188 -9.35 44.35 -42.30
N SER A 189 -9.81 45.60 -42.41
CA SER A 189 -9.48 46.86 -43.09
C SER A 189 -10.60 47.83 -42.64
N ASP A 190 -10.27 49.08 -42.33
CA ASP A 190 -10.89 50.31 -42.89
C ASP A 190 -10.05 51.52 -42.45
#